data_AF-A0A8D9EL90-F1
#
_entry.id   AF-A0A8D9EL90-F1
#
_cell.length_a   1.000
_cell.length_b   1.000
_cell.length_c   1.000
_cell.angle_alpha   90.00
_cell.angle_beta   90.00
_cell.angle_gamma   90.00
#
_symmetry.space_group_name_H-M   'P 1'
#
loop_
_entity.id
_entity.type
_entity.pdbx_description
1 polymer ?
#
loop_
_entity_poly.entity_id
_entity_poly.type
_entity_poly.pdbx_seq_one_letter_code
_entity_poly.pdbx_strand_id
1 'polypeptide(L)'
;MSLTPFGVLIGFVTLILFRRDLHTVSFLVGLLLNEVMNMVLKYIIQEPRPLRAHIDKVSVPYGMPSSHAQFMWFFSMYILCFVVVRLRYNNSSYKYESYWKVFIVLSSLFLTCIVSYSRVYLLYHTWNQILYGALIGCVFATGWFLITQFILTPLFPMITQWRISEVLMIRDTTLIPNILWFEYTHCRQETRARSRKLVSMKSQ
;
A
#
# COMPACT_ATOMS: atom_id res chain seq x y z
N MET A 1 18.37 3.67 -6.46
CA MET A 1 16.94 3.42 -6.16
C MET A 1 16.20 4.72 -5.79
N SER A 2 16.29 5.77 -6.62
CA SER A 2 15.56 7.03 -6.40
C SER A 2 14.18 7.03 -7.07
N LEU A 3 13.96 6.15 -8.06
CA LEU A 3 12.68 5.98 -8.73
C LEU A 3 11.70 5.05 -7.99
N THR A 4 12.17 4.32 -6.97
CA THR A 4 11.39 3.29 -6.27
C THR A 4 10.10 3.82 -5.65
N PRO A 5 10.08 4.98 -4.97
CA PRO A 5 8.83 5.56 -4.46
C PRO A 5 7.81 5.89 -5.56
N PHE A 6 8.28 6.40 -6.71
CA PHE A 6 7.43 6.66 -7.87
C PHE A 6 6.89 5.37 -8.49
N GLY A 7 7.71 4.34 -8.60
CA GLY A 7 7.30 3.02 -9.06
C GLY A 7 6.22 2.39 -8.17
N VAL A 8 6.38 2.52 -6.84
CA VAL A 8 5.36 2.08 -5.87
C VAL A 8 4.06 2.88 -6.04
N LEU A 9 4.14 4.21 -6.20
CA LEU A 9 2.97 5.07 -6.41
C LEU A 9 2.22 4.71 -7.70
N ILE A 10 2.93 4.54 -8.81
CA ILE A 10 2.35 4.10 -10.09
C ILE A 10 1.72 2.71 -9.95
N GLY A 11 2.38 1.79 -9.25
CA GLY A 11 1.84 0.48 -8.93
C GLY A 11 0.53 0.56 -8.16
N PHE A 12 0.43 1.44 -7.15
CA PHE A 12 -0.81 1.67 -6.41
C PHE A 12 -1.91 2.26 -7.26
N VAL A 13 -1.62 3.29 -8.06
CA VAL A 13 -2.61 3.89 -8.97
C VAL A 13 -3.16 2.83 -9.91
N THR A 14 -2.27 1.97 -10.45
CA THR A 14 -2.66 0.86 -11.31
C THR A 14 -3.56 -0.13 -10.56
N LEU A 15 -3.17 -0.55 -9.35
CA LEU A 15 -3.98 -1.45 -8.51
C LEU A 15 -5.34 -0.85 -8.17
N ILE A 16 -5.42 0.45 -7.87
CA ILE A 16 -6.68 1.14 -7.59
C ILE A 16 -7.57 1.18 -8.84
N LEU A 17 -7.00 1.45 -10.02
CA LEU A 17 -7.77 1.47 -11.27
C LEU A 17 -8.38 0.10 -11.61
N PHE A 18 -7.66 -0.99 -11.33
CA PHE A 18 -8.12 -2.34 -11.63
C PHE A 18 -8.97 -2.99 -10.53
N ARG A 19 -8.59 -2.84 -9.27
CA ARG A 19 -9.28 -3.48 -8.13
C ARG A 19 -10.36 -2.60 -7.52
N ARG A 20 -10.18 -1.28 -7.57
CA ARG A 20 -11.13 -0.26 -7.07
C ARG A 20 -11.62 -0.55 -5.65
N ASP A 21 -10.70 -1.05 -4.82
CA ASP A 21 -10.97 -1.49 -3.47
C ASP A 21 -10.67 -0.36 -2.46
N LEU A 22 -11.60 -0.13 -1.53
CA LEU A 22 -11.53 0.96 -0.56
C LEU A 22 -10.33 0.87 0.39
N HIS A 23 -9.89 -0.34 0.77
CA HIS A 23 -8.69 -0.51 1.59
C HIS A 23 -7.43 -0.06 0.84
N THR A 24 -7.37 -0.32 -0.47
CA THR A 24 -6.27 0.12 -1.34
C THR A 24 -6.27 1.63 -1.52
N VAL A 25 -7.45 2.26 -1.65
CA VAL A 25 -7.57 3.72 -1.71
C VAL A 25 -7.13 4.37 -0.40
N SER A 26 -7.58 3.85 0.75
CA SER A 26 -7.15 4.35 2.07
C SER A 26 -5.62 4.23 2.25
N PHE A 27 -5.02 3.14 1.76
CA PHE A 27 -3.58 2.98 1.82
C PHE A 27 -2.85 4.06 1.01
N LEU A 28 -3.31 4.37 -0.21
CA LEU A 28 -2.73 5.46 -1.00
C LEU A 28 -2.86 6.81 -0.30
N VAL A 29 -4.02 7.11 0.30
CA VAL A 29 -4.22 8.33 1.08
C VAL A 29 -3.21 8.40 2.24
N GLY A 30 -3.02 7.29 2.96
CA GLY A 30 -2.03 7.19 4.03
C GLY A 30 -0.60 7.44 3.54
N LEU A 31 -0.22 6.90 2.38
CA LEU A 31 1.09 7.14 1.75
C LEU A 31 1.30 8.61 1.41
N LEU A 32 0.28 9.28 0.85
CA LEU A 32 0.35 10.71 0.53
C LEU A 32 0.47 11.57 1.79
N LEU A 33 -0.32 11.27 2.82
CA LEU A 33 -0.25 11.96 4.12
C LEU A 33 1.12 11.75 4.79
N ASN A 34 1.71 10.57 4.65
CA ASN A 34 3.05 10.30 5.16
C ASN A 34 4.11 11.16 4.47
N GLU A 35 3.99 11.39 3.16
CA GLU A 35 4.90 12.29 2.42
C GLU A 35 4.70 13.75 2.84
N VAL A 36 3.45 14.20 3.01
CA VAL A 36 3.15 15.54 3.54
C VAL A 36 3.76 15.71 4.93
N MET A 37 3.59 14.72 5.81
CA MET A 37 4.20 14.72 7.14
C MET A 37 5.74 14.76 7.07
N ASN A 38 6.35 14.00 6.17
CA ASN A 38 7.81 14.06 5.95
C ASN A 38 8.26 15.46 5.53
N MET A 39 7.54 16.11 4.62
CA MET A 39 7.84 17.48 4.21
C MET A 39 7.74 18.46 5.38
N VAL A 40 6.65 18.41 6.15
CA VAL A 40 6.45 19.26 7.33
C VAL A 40 7.59 19.07 8.34
N LEU A 41 7.96 17.82 8.65
CA LEU A 41 9.03 17.51 9.59
C LEU A 41 10.39 18.04 9.14
N LYS A 42 10.68 18.01 7.83
CA LYS A 42 11.92 18.60 7.28
C LYS A 42 12.00 20.10 7.50
N TYR A 43 10.88 20.82 7.39
CA TYR A 43 10.84 22.25 7.62
C TYR A 43 10.91 22.62 9.12
N ILE A 44 10.52 21.71 10.01
CA ILE A 44 10.62 21.89 11.47
C ILE A 44 12.03 21.60 11.98
N ILE A 45 12.60 20.44 11.64
CA ILE A 45 13.87 19.98 12.23
C ILE A 45 15.08 20.67 11.59
N GLN A 46 15.00 20.93 10.28
CA GLN A 46 16.03 21.65 9.52
C GLN A 46 17.47 21.08 9.64
N GLU A 47 17.61 19.77 9.89
CA GLU A 47 18.95 19.16 10.01
C GLU A 47 19.66 19.13 8.65
N PRO A 48 20.94 19.58 8.57
CA PRO A 48 21.70 19.57 7.34
C PRO A 48 22.05 18.14 6.89
N ARG A 49 22.28 17.99 5.58
CA ARG A 49 22.76 16.73 4.98
C ARG A 49 24.27 16.57 5.17
N PRO A 50 24.78 15.32 5.24
CA PRO A 50 26.19 15.06 5.52
C PRO A 50 27.17 15.57 4.46
N LEU A 51 26.78 15.69 3.18
CA LEU A 51 27.62 16.26 2.11
C LEU A 51 26.97 17.51 1.48
N ARG A 52 27.63 18.67 1.63
CA ARG A 52 27.18 19.95 1.01
C ARG A 52 27.17 19.91 -0.52
N ALA A 53 28.02 19.11 -1.16
CA ALA A 53 28.10 19.02 -2.63
C ALA A 53 26.83 18.44 -3.32
N HIS A 54 25.93 17.81 -2.55
CA HIS A 54 24.65 17.33 -3.04
C HIS A 54 23.50 18.31 -2.81
N ILE A 55 23.71 19.42 -2.10
CA ILE A 55 22.69 20.44 -1.83
C ILE A 55 22.28 21.12 -3.14
N ASP A 56 23.21 21.37 -4.05
CA ASP A 56 22.92 22.04 -5.34
C ASP A 56 22.11 21.16 -6.32
N LYS A 57 22.07 19.84 -6.08
CA LYS A 57 21.33 18.87 -6.92
C LYS A 57 19.97 18.48 -6.34
N VAL A 58 19.62 18.94 -5.15
CA VAL A 58 18.40 18.52 -4.46
C VAL A 58 17.60 19.74 -4.03
N SER A 59 16.32 19.76 -4.40
CA SER A 59 15.39 20.88 -4.16
C SER A 59 15.15 21.25 -2.69
N VAL A 60 15.53 20.39 -1.74
CA VAL A 60 15.35 20.62 -0.30
C VAL A 60 16.68 20.39 0.44
N PRO A 61 17.25 21.42 1.10
CA PRO A 61 18.56 21.33 1.74
C PRO A 61 18.56 20.44 3.01
N TYR A 62 17.37 20.18 3.58
CA TYR A 62 17.22 19.42 4.83
C TYR A 62 17.24 17.91 4.61
N GLY A 63 17.91 17.19 5.53
CA GLY A 63 18.15 15.75 5.49
C GLY A 63 17.28 14.91 6.41
N MET A 64 16.70 15.51 7.46
CA MET A 64 15.93 14.79 8.48
C MET A 64 14.44 15.09 8.40
N PRO A 65 13.55 14.07 8.45
CA PRO A 65 13.82 12.63 8.27
C PRO A 65 13.96 12.24 6.79
N SER A 66 14.61 11.09 6.54
CA SER A 66 14.79 10.56 5.18
C SER A 66 13.44 10.16 4.55
N SER A 67 12.97 10.93 3.57
CA SER A 67 11.75 10.63 2.77
C SER A 67 11.67 9.19 2.27
N HIS A 68 12.74 8.69 1.65
CA HIS A 68 12.74 7.35 1.06
C HIS A 68 12.67 6.26 2.14
N ALA A 69 13.35 6.46 3.28
CA ALA A 69 13.26 5.52 4.39
C ALA A 69 11.84 5.55 4.99
N GLN A 70 11.32 6.74 5.33
CA GLN A 70 10.00 6.89 5.92
C GLN A 70 8.89 6.34 5.02
N PHE A 71 8.97 6.55 3.71
CA PHE A 71 8.02 6.02 2.73
C PHE A 71 8.05 4.48 2.68
N MET A 72 9.24 3.89 2.56
CA MET A 72 9.37 2.42 2.45
C MET A 72 9.01 1.71 3.75
N TRP A 73 9.41 2.26 4.89
CA TRP A 73 9.04 1.73 6.21
C TRP A 73 7.53 1.84 6.47
N PHE A 74 6.90 2.95 6.07
CA PHE A 74 5.44 3.06 6.11
C PHE A 74 4.77 1.97 5.26
N PHE A 75 5.22 1.81 4.00
CA PHE A 75 4.68 0.81 3.08
C PHE A 75 4.82 -0.61 3.62
N SER A 76 6.01 -0.97 4.13
CA SER A 76 6.27 -2.32 4.63
C SER A 76 5.48 -2.62 5.90
N MET A 77 5.41 -1.68 6.83
CA MET A 77 4.63 -1.85 8.06
C MET A 77 3.12 -1.91 7.80
N TYR A 78 2.61 -1.11 6.86
CA TYR A 78 1.19 -1.18 6.50
C TYR A 78 0.83 -2.54 5.87
N ILE A 79 1.70 -3.07 4.98
CA ILE A 79 1.53 -4.42 4.43
C ILE A 79 1.56 -5.48 5.53
N LEU A 80 2.50 -5.39 6.46
CA LEU A 80 2.57 -6.30 7.60
C LEU A 80 1.27 -6.29 8.41
N CYS A 81 0.78 -5.12 8.79
CA CYS A 81 -0.49 -4.97 9.52
C CYS A 81 -1.67 -5.54 8.72
N PHE A 82 -1.75 -5.24 7.43
CA PHE A 82 -2.80 -5.75 6.54
C PHE A 82 -2.79 -7.29 6.47
N VAL A 83 -1.60 -7.90 6.32
CA VAL A 83 -1.45 -9.35 6.27
C VAL A 83 -1.80 -10.00 7.62
N VAL A 84 -1.32 -9.44 8.74
CA VAL A 84 -1.51 -10.03 10.07
C VAL A 84 -2.94 -9.89 10.57
N VAL A 85 -3.62 -8.77 10.31
CA VAL A 85 -4.95 -8.50 10.85
C VAL A 85 -6.05 -8.96 9.89
N ARG A 86 -5.97 -8.60 8.61
CA ARG A 86 -7.08 -8.83 7.66
C ARG A 86 -6.99 -10.20 6.99
N LEU A 87 -5.79 -10.59 6.57
CA LEU A 87 -5.59 -11.88 5.91
C LEU A 87 -5.53 -13.07 6.90
N ARG A 88 -5.42 -12.84 8.21
CA ARG A 88 -5.53 -13.88 9.25
C ARG A 88 -6.96 -14.36 9.48
N TYR A 89 -7.96 -13.49 9.26
CA TYR A 89 -9.37 -13.85 9.40
C TYR A 89 -9.83 -14.84 8.31
N ASN A 90 -9.08 -14.91 7.21
CA ASN A 90 -9.34 -15.83 6.12
C ASN A 90 -8.75 -17.23 6.43
N ASN A 91 -9.42 -17.98 7.32
CA ASN A 91 -9.15 -19.40 7.59
C ASN A 91 -9.58 -20.27 6.40
N SER A 92 -9.01 -20.02 5.22
CA SER A 92 -9.19 -20.87 4.05
C SER A 92 -8.23 -22.06 4.17
N SER A 93 -8.77 -23.27 4.03
CA SER A 93 -8.12 -24.58 4.25
C SER A 93 -6.92 -24.93 3.35
N TYR A 94 -6.29 -23.96 2.70
CA TYR A 94 -5.19 -24.17 1.76
C TYR A 94 -3.83 -23.90 2.41
N LYS A 95 -3.02 -24.96 2.57
CA LYS A 95 -1.66 -24.91 3.14
C LYS A 95 -0.75 -23.89 2.46
N TYR A 96 -0.97 -23.60 1.17
CA TYR A 96 -0.17 -22.67 0.38
C TYR A 96 -0.46 -21.19 0.66
N GLU A 97 -1.57 -20.87 1.32
CA GLU A 97 -1.99 -19.48 1.54
C GLU A 97 -1.08 -18.75 2.54
N SER A 98 -0.47 -19.47 3.48
CA SER A 98 0.46 -18.88 4.46
C SER A 98 1.79 -18.47 3.81
N TYR A 99 2.31 -19.28 2.89
CA TYR A 99 3.64 -19.05 2.29
C TYR A 99 3.69 -17.79 1.42
N TRP A 100 2.68 -17.51 0.59
CA TRP A 100 2.69 -16.30 -0.23
C TRP A 100 2.55 -15.03 0.62
N LYS A 101 1.77 -15.08 1.71
CA LYS A 101 1.63 -13.97 2.67
C LYS A 101 2.97 -13.63 3.31
N VAL A 102 3.66 -14.64 3.82
CA VAL A 102 5.00 -14.50 4.41
C VAL A 102 6.00 -14.00 3.36
N PHE A 103 5.96 -14.56 2.14
CA PHE A 103 6.82 -14.12 1.04
C PHE A 103 6.66 -12.63 0.74
N ILE A 104 5.43 -12.13 0.61
CA ILE A 104 5.17 -10.70 0.35
C ILE A 104 5.73 -9.80 1.45
N VAL A 105 5.51 -10.16 2.72
CA VAL A 105 6.03 -9.40 3.86
C VAL A 105 7.56 -9.38 3.86
N LEU A 106 8.19 -10.55 3.68
CA LEU A 106 9.66 -10.66 3.65
C LEU A 106 10.27 -9.90 2.46
N SER A 107 9.68 -10.03 1.27
CA SER A 107 10.14 -9.29 0.08
C SER A 107 10.00 -7.78 0.26
N SER A 108 8.92 -7.32 0.90
CA SER A 108 8.70 -5.90 1.20
C SER A 108 9.73 -5.36 2.20
N LEU A 109 10.01 -6.11 3.27
CA LEU A 109 11.03 -5.75 4.25
C LEU A 109 12.43 -5.73 3.63
N PHE A 110 12.76 -6.73 2.81
CA PHE A 110 14.03 -6.82 2.11
C PHE A 110 14.25 -5.61 1.19
N LEU A 111 13.24 -5.23 0.39
CA LEU A 111 13.31 -4.05 -0.47
C LEU A 111 13.46 -2.76 0.34
N THR A 112 12.79 -2.65 1.47
CA THR A 112 12.88 -1.51 2.39
C THR A 112 14.29 -1.34 2.95
N CYS A 113 14.93 -2.44 3.36
CA CYS A 113 16.31 -2.45 3.82
C CYS A 113 17.27 -2.04 2.69
N ILE A 114 17.10 -2.56 1.47
CA ILE A 114 17.94 -2.18 0.31
C ILE A 114 17.81 -0.68 0.00
N VAL A 115 16.58 -0.16 -0.04
CA VAL A 115 16.36 1.26 -0.33
C VAL A 115 16.97 2.12 0.76
N SER A 116 16.78 1.76 2.04
CA SER A 116 17.38 2.47 3.17
C SER A 116 18.90 2.47 3.10
N TYR A 117 19.53 1.31 2.88
CA TYR A 117 20.98 1.18 2.72
C TYR A 117 21.51 2.00 1.54
N SER A 118 20.78 2.02 0.41
CA SER A 118 21.17 2.81 -0.76
C SER A 118 21.29 4.30 -0.47
N ARG A 119 20.55 4.84 0.53
CA ARG A 119 20.63 6.25 0.93
C ARG A 119 21.88 6.57 1.75
N VAL A 120 22.36 5.61 2.55
CA VAL A 120 23.65 5.72 3.25
C VAL A 120 24.80 5.59 2.25
N TYR A 121 24.73 4.58 1.38
CA TYR A 121 25.77 4.29 0.40
C TYR A 121 26.03 5.46 -0.56
N LEU A 122 24.95 6.13 -0.99
CA LEU A 122 25.04 7.32 -1.83
C LEU A 122 25.32 8.62 -1.04
N LEU A 123 25.61 8.52 0.26
CA LEU A 123 25.95 9.65 1.14
C LEU A 123 24.88 10.76 1.21
N TYR A 124 23.62 10.43 0.93
CA TYR A 124 22.52 11.39 1.02
C TYR A 124 22.03 11.60 2.45
N HIS A 125 22.14 10.57 3.30
CA HIS A 125 21.61 10.56 4.65
C HIS A 125 22.54 9.81 5.62
N THR A 126 22.51 10.21 6.88
CA THR A 126 23.18 9.48 7.98
C THR A 126 22.32 8.32 8.47
N TRP A 127 22.91 7.38 9.20
CA TRP A 127 22.17 6.29 9.83
C TRP A 127 21.06 6.79 10.78
N ASN A 128 21.33 7.86 11.53
CA ASN A 128 20.36 8.47 12.43
C ASN A 128 19.13 8.99 11.66
N GLN A 129 19.34 9.70 10.55
CA GLN A 129 18.24 10.23 9.72
C GLN A 129 17.35 9.13 9.12
N ILE A 130 17.93 7.97 8.84
CA ILE A 130 17.20 6.80 8.35
C ILE A 130 16.44 6.12 9.48
N LEU A 131 17.05 5.96 10.66
CA LEU A 131 16.39 5.36 11.83
C LEU A 131 15.18 6.18 12.29
N TYR A 132 15.30 7.51 12.36
CA TYR A 132 14.17 8.38 12.66
C TYR A 132 13.09 8.33 11.58
N GLY A 133 13.48 8.30 10.31
CA GLY A 133 12.53 8.11 9.21
C GLY A 133 11.80 6.77 9.30
N ALA A 134 12.51 5.70 9.63
CA ALA A 134 11.94 4.37 9.83
C ALA A 134 10.94 4.37 10.99
N LEU A 135 11.34 4.89 12.16
CA LEU A 135 10.49 4.94 13.35
C LEU A 135 9.19 5.72 13.08
N ILE A 136 9.31 6.92 12.49
CA ILE A 136 8.16 7.77 12.16
C ILE A 136 7.26 7.07 11.15
N GLY A 137 7.84 6.45 10.11
CA GLY A 137 7.10 5.70 9.10
C GLY A 137 6.33 4.53 9.70
N CYS A 138 6.94 3.77 10.61
CA CYS A 138 6.31 2.66 11.31
C CYS A 138 5.14 3.12 12.20
N VAL A 139 5.36 4.12 13.05
CA VAL A 139 4.34 4.66 13.96
C VAL A 139 3.16 5.21 13.18
N PHE A 140 3.43 5.97 12.12
CA PHE A 140 2.38 6.55 11.29
C PHE A 140 1.61 5.49 10.49
N ALA A 141 2.28 4.45 9.98
CA ALA A 141 1.63 3.33 9.31
C ALA A 141 0.69 2.58 10.24
N THR A 142 1.13 2.28 11.47
CA THR A 142 0.28 1.61 12.45
C THR A 142 -0.91 2.49 12.84
N GLY A 143 -0.70 3.78 13.12
CA GLY A 143 -1.79 4.71 13.43
C GLY A 143 -2.82 4.84 12.30
N TRP A 144 -2.34 5.04 11.07
CA TRP A 144 -3.20 5.12 9.88
C TRP A 144 -3.96 3.81 9.61
N PHE A 145 -3.31 2.67 9.83
CA PHE A 145 -3.96 1.36 9.71
C PHE A 145 -5.08 1.20 10.74
N LEU A 146 -4.85 1.57 12.00
CA LEU A 146 -5.88 1.52 13.04
C LEU A 146 -7.07 2.43 12.72
N ILE A 147 -6.81 3.65 12.25
CA ILE A 147 -7.86 4.56 11.75
C ILE A 147 -8.65 3.90 10.61
N THR A 148 -7.94 3.29 9.65
CA THR A 148 -8.59 2.60 8.53
C THR A 148 -9.46 1.44 9.00
N GLN A 149 -8.97 0.63 9.94
CA GLN A 149 -9.70 -0.54 10.43
C GLN A 149 -10.89 -0.18 11.33
N PHE A 150 -10.73 0.76 12.26
CA PHE A 150 -11.75 1.06 13.25
C PHE A 150 -12.71 2.17 12.84
N ILE A 151 -12.26 3.13 12.03
CA ILE A 151 -13.05 4.30 11.65
C ILE A 151 -13.53 4.17 10.20
N LEU A 152 -12.63 3.92 9.25
CA LEU A 152 -13.01 3.93 7.84
C LEU A 152 -13.77 2.66 7.42
N THR A 153 -13.37 1.49 7.91
CA THR A 153 -14.03 0.22 7.58
C THR A 153 -15.53 0.19 7.87
N PRO A 154 -16.05 0.67 9.03
CA PRO A 154 -17.50 0.75 9.23
C PRO A 154 -18.18 1.83 8.36
N LEU A 155 -17.44 2.81 7.84
CA LEU A 155 -17.94 3.85 6.95
C LEU A 155 -17.92 3.44 5.46
N PHE A 156 -17.18 2.39 5.10
CA PHE A 156 -17.06 1.91 3.71
C PHE A 156 -18.41 1.62 3.03
N PRO A 157 -19.39 0.99 3.69
CA PRO A 157 -20.71 0.79 3.10
C PRO A 157 -21.46 2.10 2.78
N MET A 158 -21.19 3.18 3.51
CA MET A 158 -21.77 4.50 3.23
C MET A 158 -21.03 5.20 2.09
N ILE A 159 -19.71 5.07 2.04
CA ILE A 159 -18.87 5.68 0.99
C ILE A 159 -19.14 5.03 -0.38
N THR A 160 -19.39 3.72 -0.44
CA THR A 160 -19.73 3.04 -1.71
C THR A 160 -21.05 3.50 -2.31
N GLN A 161 -21.97 4.04 -1.51
CA GLN A 161 -23.26 4.55 -1.97
C GLN A 161 -23.18 5.95 -2.60
N TRP A 162 -22.04 6.64 -2.49
CA TRP A 162 -21.87 7.96 -3.10
C TRP A 162 -21.88 7.90 -4.62
N ARG A 163 -22.44 8.93 -5.25
CA ARG A 163 -22.55 9.04 -6.73
C ARG A 163 -21.21 8.89 -7.44
N ILE A 164 -20.15 9.41 -6.84
CA ILE A 164 -18.78 9.31 -7.37
C ILE A 164 -18.28 7.86 -7.30
N SER A 165 -18.55 7.17 -6.20
CA SER A 165 -18.19 5.75 -6.00
C SER A 165 -18.95 4.84 -6.97
N GLU A 166 -20.21 5.15 -7.26
CA GLU A 166 -21.03 4.45 -8.25
C GLU A 166 -20.47 4.61 -9.67
N VAL A 167 -20.15 5.84 -10.09
CA VAL A 167 -19.55 6.13 -11.41
C VAL A 167 -18.18 5.46 -11.55
N LEU A 168 -17.37 5.48 -10.49
CA LEU A 168 -16.06 4.84 -10.47
C LEU A 168 -16.14 3.32 -10.24
N MET A 169 -17.32 2.74 -10.00
CA MET A 169 -17.54 1.33 -9.64
C MET A 169 -16.62 0.87 -8.51
N ILE A 170 -16.51 1.67 -7.44
CA ILE A 170 -15.75 1.34 -6.25
C ILE A 170 -16.45 0.18 -5.53
N ARG A 171 -15.69 -0.84 -5.14
CA ARG A 171 -16.20 -2.06 -4.51
C ARG A 171 -15.78 -2.10 -3.04
N ASP A 172 -16.72 -2.49 -2.20
CA ASP A 172 -16.41 -2.90 -0.84
C ASP A 172 -16.18 -4.42 -0.82
N THR A 173 -14.92 -4.83 -0.67
CA THR A 173 -14.55 -6.24 -0.53
C THR A 173 -14.37 -6.67 0.92
N THR A 174 -14.73 -5.81 1.88
CA THR A 174 -14.34 -5.95 3.29
C THR A 174 -14.76 -7.26 3.92
N LEU A 175 -15.95 -7.74 3.55
CA LEU A 175 -16.59 -8.94 4.07
C LEU A 175 -16.28 -10.20 3.24
N ILE A 176 -15.61 -10.07 2.09
CA ILE A 176 -15.32 -11.21 1.21
C ILE A 176 -14.01 -11.86 1.66
N PRO A 177 -14.05 -13.12 2.17
CA PRO A 177 -12.87 -13.77 2.73
C PRO A 177 -11.74 -13.93 1.69
N ASN A 178 -12.05 -14.52 0.53
CA ASN A 178 -11.10 -14.69 -0.57
C ASN A 178 -11.68 -14.11 -1.87
N ILE A 179 -11.29 -12.87 -2.19
CA ILE A 179 -11.76 -12.17 -3.39
C ILE A 179 -11.39 -12.88 -4.69
N LEU A 180 -10.17 -13.45 -4.76
CA LEU A 180 -9.69 -14.12 -5.98
C LEU A 180 -10.50 -15.38 -6.26
N TRP A 181 -10.77 -16.17 -5.21
CA TRP A 181 -11.61 -17.35 -5.33
C TRP A 181 -13.05 -16.99 -5.66
N PHE A 182 -13.60 -15.97 -5.01
CA PHE A 182 -14.94 -15.46 -5.28
C PHE A 182 -15.10 -15.01 -6.73
N GLU A 183 -14.18 -14.18 -7.24
CA GLU A 183 -14.19 -13.73 -8.64
C GLU A 183 -14.05 -14.91 -9.61
N TYR A 184 -13.16 -15.86 -9.31
CA TYR A 184 -12.94 -17.04 -10.13
C TYR A 184 -14.19 -17.92 -10.23
N THR A 185 -14.85 -18.23 -9.11
CA THR A 185 -16.03 -19.09 -9.09
C THR A 185 -17.22 -18.43 -9.77
N HIS A 186 -17.48 -17.15 -9.50
CA HIS A 186 -18.57 -16.41 -10.14
C HIS A 186 -18.36 -16.28 -11.65
N CYS A 187 -17.16 -15.91 -12.10
CA CYS A 187 -16.87 -15.80 -13.54
C CYS A 187 -17.04 -17.15 -14.25
N ARG A 188 -16.57 -18.24 -13.63
CA ARG A 188 -16.70 -19.60 -14.18
C ARG A 188 -18.15 -20.07 -14.22
N GLN A 189 -18.95 -19.78 -13.19
CA GLN A 189 -20.37 -20.11 -13.15
C GLN A 189 -21.17 -19.32 -14.20
N GLU A 190 -20.95 -18.01 -14.30
CA GLU A 190 -21.58 -17.14 -15.31
C GLU A 190 -21.26 -17.59 -16.73
N THR A 191 -19.98 -17.90 -17.01
CA THR A 191 -19.56 -18.39 -18.32
C THR A 191 -20.31 -19.68 -18.68
N ARG A 192 -20.38 -20.65 -17.75
CA ARG A 192 -21.13 -21.91 -17.95
C ARG A 192 -22.63 -21.68 -18.15
N ALA A 193 -23.23 -20.75 -17.41
CA ALA A 193 -24.64 -20.40 -17.56
C ALA A 193 -24.93 -19.80 -18.94
N ARG A 194 -24.08 -18.87 -19.41
CA ARG A 194 -24.19 -18.26 -20.75
C ARG A 194 -23.94 -19.26 -21.88
N SER A 195 -22.94 -20.13 -21.75
CA SER A 195 -22.70 -21.20 -22.74
C SER A 195 -23.90 -22.13 -22.89
N ARG A 196 -24.56 -22.51 -21.78
CA ARG A 196 -25.79 -23.34 -21.83
C ARG A 196 -26.94 -22.62 -22.55
N LYS A 197 -27.13 -21.32 -22.29
CA LYS A 197 -28.15 -20.51 -23.00
C LYS A 197 -27.87 -20.42 -24.50
N LEU A 198 -26.60 -20.19 -24.88
CA LEU A 198 -26.19 -20.13 -26.30
C LEU A 198 -26.42 -21.44 -27.05
N VAL A 199 -26.17 -22.58 -26.41
CA VAL A 199 -26.45 -23.91 -27.01
C VAL A 199 -27.95 -24.11 -27.19
N SER A 200 -28.76 -23.76 -26.19
CA SER A 200 -30.24 -23.85 -26.28
C SER A 200 -30.84 -22.97 -27.37
N MET A 201 -30.22 -21.81 -27.68
CA MET A 201 -30.69 -20.92 -28.74
C MET A 201 -30.31 -21.39 -30.15
N LYS A 202 -29.28 -22.23 -30.29
CA LYS A 202 -28.88 -22.80 -31.60
C LYS A 202 -29.66 -24.07 -31.96
N SER A 203 -30.35 -24.68 -31.00
CA SER A 203 -31.16 -25.89 -31.19
C SER A 203 -32.64 -25.61 -31.45
N GLN A 204 -33.03 -24.34 -31.52
CA GLN A 204 -34.37 -23.87 -31.95
C GLN A 204 -34.27 -23.33 -33.37
#